data_AF-A0A1V6CAM6-F1
#
_entry.id   AF-A0A1V6CAM6-F1
#
_cell.length_a   1.000
_cell.length_b   1.000
_cell.length_c   1.000
_cell.angle_alpha   90.00
_cell.angle_beta   90.00
_cell.angle_gamma   90.00
#
_symmetry.space_group_name_H-M   'P 1'
#
loop_
_entity.id
_entity.type
_entity.pdbx_description
1 polymer ?
#
loop_
_entity_poly.entity_id
_entity_poly.type
_entity_poly.pdbx_seq_one_letter_code
_entity_poly.pdbx_strand_id
1 'polypeptide(L)'
;MPLEYELINLLDGDCRIELTKVLSQKDFDSVLRVPMHSIVSLNAANVSQYFNYPKTIPVAFRRKKTIEAFIVGVPVEKYIDDETFPDPDIGRRNTIYSAIIAYSDTRTYNKLVADYRIYLSKFNATFESRHLRTDWAKGSEFEVVKVFDYWKIDGVPVAYCKHRFAEGSKK
;
A
#
# COMPACT_ATOMS: atom_id res chain seq x y z
N MET A 1 25.05 11.43 -5.70
CA MET A 1 24.39 10.26 -5.09
C MET A 1 22.98 10.21 -5.66
N PRO A 2 22.53 9.11 -6.29
CA PRO A 2 21.15 9.03 -6.76
C PRO A 2 20.21 9.19 -5.55
N LEU A 3 19.13 9.94 -5.74
CA LEU A 3 18.15 10.16 -4.68
C LEU A 3 17.57 8.80 -4.24
N GLU A 4 17.66 8.50 -2.94
CA GLU A 4 17.08 7.30 -2.31
C GLU A 4 15.54 7.32 -2.33
N TYR A 5 14.95 8.43 -2.79
CA TYR A 5 13.51 8.61 -2.93
C TYR A 5 13.15 9.45 -4.17
N GLU A 6 11.88 9.42 -4.56
CA GLU A 6 11.25 10.40 -5.45
C GLU A 6 10.21 11.18 -4.65
N LEU A 7 10.29 12.52 -4.68
CA LEU A 7 9.30 13.37 -4.03
C LEU A 7 7.97 13.28 -4.79
N ILE A 8 6.90 12.92 -4.09
CA ILE A 8 5.54 12.88 -4.64
C ILE A 8 4.80 14.16 -4.27
N ASN A 9 4.88 14.57 -3.01
CA ASN A 9 4.22 15.78 -2.53
C ASN A 9 5.01 16.40 -1.36
N LEU A 10 5.18 17.72 -1.38
CA LEU A 10 5.72 18.47 -0.25
C LEU A 10 4.57 19.10 0.52
N LEU A 11 4.54 18.88 1.83
CA LEU A 11 3.51 19.35 2.74
C LEU A 11 4.09 20.36 3.72
N ASP A 12 3.23 21.10 4.41
CA ASP A 12 3.66 22.04 5.44
C ASP A 12 4.43 21.35 6.58
N GLY A 13 5.39 22.08 7.16
CA GLY A 13 6.07 21.66 8.40
C GLY A 13 6.97 20.43 8.26
N ASP A 14 7.96 20.48 7.37
CA ASP A 14 8.93 19.40 7.09
C ASP A 14 8.30 18.04 6.77
N CYS A 15 7.05 18.04 6.30
CA CYS A 15 6.31 16.84 5.94
C CYS A 15 6.40 16.61 4.43
N ARG A 16 6.52 15.36 4.02
CA ARG A 16 6.48 14.99 2.60
C ARG A 16 5.94 13.60 2.39
N ILE A 17 5.39 13.38 1.21
CA ILE A 17 5.07 12.06 0.69
C ILE A 17 6.09 11.75 -0.41
N GLU A 18 6.71 10.59 -0.32
CA GLU A 18 7.81 10.17 -1.18
C GLU A 18 7.65 8.71 -1.58
N LEU A 19 8.09 8.36 -2.79
CA LEU A 19 8.40 6.98 -3.15
C LEU A 19 9.79 6.66 -2.59
N THR A 20 9.88 5.76 -1.61
CA THR A 20 11.14 5.38 -0.97
C THR A 20 11.80 4.23 -1.75
N LYS A 21 12.76 4.52 -2.62
CA LYS A 21 13.33 3.53 -3.54
C LYS A 21 14.11 2.43 -2.81
N VAL A 22 14.85 2.83 -1.78
CA VAL A 22 15.62 1.97 -0.88
C VAL A 22 15.56 2.58 0.52
N LEU A 23 15.50 1.76 1.57
CA LEU A 23 15.61 2.25 2.93
C LEU A 23 17.04 2.59 3.31
N SER A 24 17.24 3.78 3.90
CA SER A 24 18.46 4.07 4.64
C SER A 24 18.45 3.35 5.99
N GLN A 25 19.61 3.19 6.63
CA GLN A 25 19.71 2.57 7.95
C GLN A 25 18.79 3.22 9.01
N LYS A 26 18.55 4.54 8.90
CA LYS A 26 17.66 5.28 9.82
C LYS A 26 16.18 5.01 9.56
N ASP A 27 15.84 4.64 8.33
CA ASP A 27 14.46 4.35 7.95
C ASP A 27 13.99 3.01 8.52
N PHE A 28 14.87 1.99 8.55
CA PHE A 28 14.57 0.68 9.12
C PHE A 28 13.91 0.79 10.49
N ASP A 29 14.54 1.55 11.39
CA ASP A 29 14.04 1.74 12.74
C ASP A 29 12.67 2.41 12.77
N SER A 30 12.43 3.41 11.91
CA SER A 30 11.13 4.07 11.83
C SER A 30 10.05 3.14 11.28
N VAL A 31 10.33 2.43 10.17
CA VAL A 31 9.38 1.52 9.51
C VAL A 31 8.94 0.40 10.44
N LEU A 32 9.87 -0.21 11.18
CA LEU A 32 9.57 -1.29 12.10
C LEU A 32 8.78 -0.85 13.34
N ARG A 33 8.70 0.46 13.61
CA ARG A 33 7.95 1.02 14.75
C ARG A 33 6.55 1.49 14.39
N VAL A 34 6.23 1.70 13.11
CA VAL A 34 4.90 2.15 12.71
C VAL A 34 3.89 1.02 12.90
N PRO A 35 2.72 1.27 13.54
CA PRO A 35 1.67 0.27 13.67
C PRO A 35 1.21 -0.24 12.31
N MET A 36 1.18 -1.57 12.16
CA MET A 36 0.81 -2.24 10.91
C MET A 36 -0.67 -2.60 10.88
N HIS A 37 -1.31 -2.34 9.75
CA HIS A 37 -2.72 -2.65 9.47
C HIS A 37 -2.83 -3.51 8.21
N SER A 38 -1.98 -4.53 8.11
CA SER A 38 -1.92 -5.46 6.98
C SER A 38 -1.80 -6.91 7.44
N ILE A 39 -2.19 -7.82 6.55
CA ILE A 39 -2.01 -9.27 6.73
C ILE A 39 -0.54 -9.70 6.73
N VAL A 40 0.34 -8.88 6.14
CA VAL A 40 1.79 -9.10 6.09
C VAL A 40 2.42 -8.47 7.34
N SER A 41 3.31 -9.22 7.99
CA SER A 41 4.16 -8.73 9.08
C SER A 41 5.56 -8.38 8.56
N LEU A 42 6.06 -7.21 8.95
CA LEU A 42 7.42 -6.76 8.64
C LEU A 42 8.32 -6.99 9.84
N ASN A 43 9.56 -7.35 9.55
CA ASN A 43 10.64 -7.46 10.52
C ASN A 43 11.98 -7.12 9.85
N ALA A 44 13.04 -7.10 10.64
CA ALA A 44 14.38 -6.76 10.15
C ALA A 44 14.87 -7.67 9.00
N ALA A 45 14.40 -8.92 8.93
CA ALA A 45 14.82 -9.87 7.90
C ALA A 45 14.10 -9.70 6.56
N ASN A 46 12.88 -9.15 6.53
CA ASN A 46 12.07 -9.07 5.31
C ASN A 46 11.78 -7.64 4.82
N VAL A 47 11.97 -6.60 5.65
CA VAL A 47 11.55 -5.23 5.31
C VAL A 47 12.18 -4.68 4.03
N SER A 48 13.45 -4.99 3.78
CA SER A 48 14.16 -4.58 2.55
C SER A 48 13.54 -5.17 1.28
N GLN A 49 12.82 -6.29 1.36
CA GLN A 49 12.16 -6.92 0.22
C GLN A 49 10.89 -6.16 -0.22
N TYR A 50 10.37 -5.28 0.63
CA TYR A 50 9.19 -4.48 0.34
C TYR A 50 9.52 -3.03 -0.06
N PHE A 51 10.71 -2.54 0.30
CA PHE A 51 11.22 -1.22 -0.11
C PHE A 51 12.31 -1.37 -1.17
N ASN A 52 11.94 -1.88 -2.34
CA ASN A 52 12.86 -2.24 -3.42
C ASN A 52 12.33 -1.87 -4.81
N TYR A 53 11.99 -0.59 -4.99
CA TYR A 53 11.56 -0.06 -6.29
C TYR A 53 12.58 -0.43 -7.40
N PRO A 54 12.15 -0.88 -8.59
CA PRO A 54 10.76 -0.90 -9.11
C PRO A 54 9.96 -2.18 -8.87
N LYS A 55 10.43 -3.13 -8.06
CA LYS A 55 9.69 -4.39 -7.82
C LYS A 55 8.44 -4.18 -6.97
N THR A 56 8.46 -3.18 -6.12
CA THR A 56 7.34 -2.69 -5.32
C THR A 56 7.22 -1.19 -5.49
N ILE A 57 6.09 -0.64 -5.03
CA ILE A 57 5.78 0.80 -5.03
C ILE A 57 5.63 1.26 -3.57
N PRO A 58 6.75 1.40 -2.83
CA PRO A 58 6.74 1.85 -1.44
C PRO A 58 6.58 3.37 -1.35
N VAL A 59 5.40 3.84 -0.94
CA VAL A 59 5.13 5.26 -0.74
C VAL A 59 5.03 5.55 0.75
N ALA A 60 5.86 6.47 1.23
CA ALA A 60 5.99 6.83 2.63
C ALA A 60 5.54 8.27 2.88
N PHE A 61 4.82 8.48 3.98
CA PHE A 61 4.69 9.77 4.62
C PHE A 61 5.85 9.95 5.59
N ARG A 62 6.60 11.03 5.43
CA ARG A 62 7.73 11.35 6.27
C ARG A 62 7.58 12.72 6.90
N ARG A 63 7.86 12.79 8.20
CA ARG A 63 8.03 14.03 8.95
C ARG A 63 9.49 14.17 9.33
N LYS A 64 10.14 15.24 8.86
CA LYS A 64 11.58 15.48 9.01
C LYS A 64 12.40 14.30 8.47
N LYS A 65 12.88 13.43 9.37
CA LYS A 65 13.73 12.27 9.07
C LYS A 65 13.07 10.93 9.43
N THR A 66 11.80 10.92 9.83
CA THR A 66 11.09 9.73 10.34
C THR A 66 9.93 9.37 9.42
N ILE A 67 9.86 8.11 9.00
CA ILE A 67 8.66 7.57 8.32
C ILE A 67 7.60 7.34 9.40
N GLU A 68 6.43 7.97 9.26
CA GLU A 68 5.30 7.87 10.20
C GLU A 68 4.13 7.05 9.63
N ALA A 69 4.08 6.90 8.31
CA ALA A 69 3.16 6.00 7.63
C ALA A 69 3.75 5.57 6.29
N PHE A 70 3.34 4.39 5.80
CA PHE A 70 3.71 3.94 4.46
C PHE A 70 2.70 2.93 3.89
N ILE A 71 2.63 2.89 2.57
CA ILE A 71 1.89 1.89 1.79
C ILE A 71 2.88 1.24 0.83
N VAL A 72 2.86 -0.09 0.73
CA VAL A 72 3.64 -0.82 -0.26
C VAL A 72 2.71 -1.46 -1.28
N GLY A 73 2.69 -0.88 -2.47
CA GLY A 73 1.99 -1.43 -3.64
C GLY A 73 2.80 -2.49 -4.36
N VAL A 74 2.12 -3.47 -4.94
CA VAL A 74 2.70 -4.52 -5.78
C VAL A 74 1.78 -4.76 -6.98
N PRO A 75 2.27 -4.78 -8.22
CA PRO A 75 1.45 -5.19 -9.37
C PRO A 75 0.86 -6.57 -9.13
N VAL A 76 -0.45 -6.72 -9.31
CA VAL A 76 -1.16 -7.97 -8.99
C VAL A 76 -0.67 -9.15 -9.83
N GLU A 77 -0.07 -8.87 -11.00
CA GLU A 77 0.54 -9.86 -11.89
C GLU A 77 1.61 -10.71 -11.22
N LYS A 78 2.20 -10.23 -10.12
CA LYS A 78 3.13 -11.04 -9.31
C LYS A 78 2.47 -12.31 -8.76
N TYR A 79 1.14 -12.31 -8.61
CA TYR A 79 0.35 -13.35 -7.97
C TYR A 79 -0.54 -14.11 -8.96
N ILE A 80 -0.20 -14.14 -10.26
CA ILE A 80 -1.03 -14.76 -11.29
C ILE A 80 -1.34 -16.24 -11.07
N ASP A 81 -0.46 -16.95 -10.39
CA ASP A 81 -0.61 -18.37 -10.07
C ASP A 81 -1.08 -18.62 -8.62
N ASP A 82 -1.48 -17.56 -7.90
CA ASP A 82 -1.91 -17.65 -6.50
C ASP A 82 -3.44 -17.50 -6.37
N GLU A 83 -4.11 -18.58 -5.95
CA GLU A 83 -5.57 -18.63 -5.80
C GLU A 83 -6.12 -17.67 -4.73
N THR A 84 -5.26 -17.13 -3.86
CA THR A 84 -5.62 -16.08 -2.90
C THR A 84 -5.77 -14.71 -3.57
N PHE A 85 -5.36 -14.56 -4.84
CA PHE A 85 -5.52 -13.33 -5.61
C PHE A 85 -6.46 -13.53 -6.81
N PRO A 86 -7.78 -13.72 -6.57
CA PRO A 86 -8.79 -13.97 -7.61
C PRO A 86 -9.17 -12.69 -8.35
N ASP A 87 -8.17 -11.89 -8.75
CA ASP A 87 -8.40 -10.60 -9.37
C ASP A 87 -8.96 -10.76 -10.79
N PRO A 88 -10.16 -10.22 -11.09
CA PRO A 88 -10.78 -10.39 -12.40
C PRO A 88 -10.06 -9.65 -13.54
N ASP A 89 -9.16 -8.71 -13.20
CA ASP A 89 -8.36 -7.95 -14.16
C ASP A 89 -6.90 -8.41 -14.18
N ILE A 90 -6.56 -9.54 -13.55
CA ILE A 90 -5.19 -10.05 -13.58
C ILE A 90 -4.70 -10.24 -15.02
N GLY A 91 -3.47 -9.76 -15.30
CA GLY A 91 -2.90 -9.75 -16.66
C GLY A 91 -3.20 -8.48 -17.45
N ARG A 92 -4.13 -7.62 -17.01
CA ARG A 92 -4.40 -6.32 -17.65
C ARG A 92 -3.42 -5.21 -17.22
N ARG A 93 -2.56 -5.45 -16.22
CA ARG A 93 -1.55 -4.48 -15.73
C ARG A 93 -2.14 -3.15 -15.27
N ASN A 94 -3.33 -3.21 -14.68
CA ASN A 94 -4.10 -2.04 -14.26
C ASN A 94 -4.50 -2.09 -12.77
N THR A 95 -4.05 -3.11 -12.03
CA THR A 95 -4.40 -3.29 -10.62
C THR A 95 -3.14 -3.38 -9.76
N ILE A 96 -3.09 -2.54 -8.72
CA ILE A 96 -2.02 -2.56 -7.73
C ILE A 96 -2.57 -3.12 -6.42
N TYR A 97 -1.96 -4.19 -5.93
CA TYR A 97 -2.24 -4.76 -4.63
C TYR A 97 -1.48 -4.01 -3.53
N SER A 98 -2.20 -3.39 -2.59
CA SER A 98 -1.59 -2.73 -1.44
C SER A 98 -1.28 -3.75 -0.35
N ALA A 99 -0.08 -4.34 -0.43
CA ALA A 99 0.36 -5.45 0.40
C ALA A 99 0.58 -5.07 1.87
N ILE A 100 1.05 -3.84 2.10
CA ILE A 100 1.37 -3.33 3.43
C ILE A 100 0.80 -1.93 3.58
N ILE A 101 0.20 -1.69 4.74
CA ILE A 101 -0.30 -0.40 5.16
C ILE A 101 0.07 -0.24 6.62
N ALA A 102 0.82 0.81 6.93
CA ALA A 102 1.22 1.12 8.29
C ALA A 102 1.06 2.62 8.54
N TYR A 103 0.48 2.99 9.67
CA TYR A 103 0.30 4.39 10.06
C TYR A 103 0.10 4.54 11.57
N SER A 104 0.58 5.66 12.11
CA SER A 104 0.38 6.05 13.51
C SER A 104 -0.99 6.67 13.78
N ASP A 105 -1.57 7.38 12.81
CA ASP A 105 -2.82 8.12 12.98
C ASP A 105 -3.61 8.23 11.67
N THR A 106 -4.93 8.41 11.81
CA THR A 106 -5.88 8.43 10.69
C THR A 106 -5.69 9.63 9.76
N ARG A 107 -5.23 10.78 10.26
CA ARG A 107 -5.04 11.98 9.42
C ARG A 107 -3.88 11.76 8.46
N THR A 108 -2.76 11.25 8.97
CA THR A 108 -1.59 10.90 8.17
C THR A 108 -1.93 9.80 7.16
N TYR A 109 -2.67 8.77 7.58
CA TYR A 109 -3.16 7.72 6.69
C TYR A 109 -4.01 8.26 5.53
N ASN A 110 -5.02 9.06 5.82
CA ASN A 110 -5.92 9.59 4.79
C ASN A 110 -5.17 10.42 3.76
N LYS A 111 -4.21 11.24 4.20
CA LYS A 111 -3.38 12.04 3.30
C LYS A 111 -2.46 11.16 2.45
N LEU A 112 -1.83 10.16 3.05
CA LEU A 112 -0.98 9.20 2.35
C LEU A 112 -1.75 8.43 1.28
N VAL A 113 -2.95 7.91 1.60
CA VAL A 113 -3.80 7.18 0.65
C VAL A 113 -4.19 8.05 -0.55
N ALA A 114 -4.58 9.31 -0.30
CA ALA A 114 -4.98 10.22 -1.37
C ALA A 114 -3.84 10.44 -2.38
N ASP A 115 -2.64 10.78 -1.90
CA ASP A 115 -1.49 11.03 -2.79
C ASP A 115 -0.94 9.74 -3.40
N TYR A 116 -1.00 8.62 -2.67
CA TYR A 116 -0.62 7.30 -3.18
C TYR A 116 -1.48 6.93 -4.39
N ARG A 117 -2.81 7.08 -4.32
CA ARG A 117 -3.71 6.77 -5.45
C ARG A 117 -3.49 7.66 -6.65
N ILE A 118 -3.26 8.96 -6.42
CA ILE A 118 -2.85 9.88 -7.50
C ILE A 118 -1.54 9.41 -8.12
N TYR A 119 -0.56 9.01 -7.31
CA TYR A 119 0.72 8.54 -7.79
C TYR A 119 0.61 7.23 -8.59
N LEU A 120 -0.27 6.31 -8.18
CA LEU A 120 -0.53 5.06 -8.89
C LEU A 120 -1.02 5.27 -10.33
N SER A 121 -1.62 6.41 -10.65
CA SER A 121 -1.99 6.75 -12.04
C SER A 121 -0.80 6.76 -13.00
N LYS A 122 0.44 7.01 -12.51
CA LYS A 122 1.67 6.91 -13.31
C LYS A 122 1.96 5.49 -13.80
N PHE A 123 1.37 4.48 -13.19
CA PHE A 123 1.54 3.06 -13.53
C PHE A 123 0.37 2.50 -14.33
N ASN A 124 -0.47 3.36 -14.92
CA ASN A 124 -1.72 2.96 -15.58
C ASN A 124 -2.68 2.17 -14.66
N ALA A 125 -2.53 2.32 -13.35
CA ALA A 125 -3.39 1.66 -12.39
C ALA A 125 -4.75 2.34 -12.39
N THR A 126 -5.80 1.55 -12.62
CA THR A 126 -7.20 1.96 -12.49
C THR A 126 -7.84 1.39 -11.23
N PHE A 127 -7.20 0.37 -10.64
CA PHE A 127 -7.69 -0.31 -9.46
C PHE A 127 -6.61 -0.44 -8.38
N GLU A 128 -7.09 -0.46 -7.15
CA GLU A 128 -6.37 -0.92 -5.98
C GLU A 128 -7.06 -2.17 -5.44
N SER A 129 -6.30 -3.17 -5.04
CA SER A 129 -6.81 -4.35 -4.35
C SER A 129 -6.13 -4.58 -3.01
N ARG A 130 -6.83 -5.27 -2.10
CA ARG A 130 -6.39 -5.54 -0.73
C ARG A 130 -7.03 -6.82 -0.19
N HIS A 131 -6.35 -7.44 0.76
CA HIS A 131 -6.97 -8.42 1.66
C HIS A 131 -7.42 -7.70 2.93
N LEU A 132 -8.71 -7.79 3.25
CA LEU A 132 -9.30 -7.16 4.43
C LEU A 132 -10.10 -8.20 5.22
N ARG A 133 -10.21 -8.03 6.54
CA ARG A 133 -11.27 -8.73 7.27
C ARG A 133 -12.63 -8.31 6.72
N THR A 134 -13.56 -9.25 6.66
CA THR A 134 -14.90 -9.01 6.08
C THR A 134 -15.68 -7.91 6.81
N ASP A 135 -15.47 -7.74 8.11
CA ASP A 135 -16.07 -6.65 8.90
C ASP A 135 -15.47 -5.27 8.57
N TRP A 136 -14.17 -5.20 8.29
CA TRP A 136 -13.53 -3.97 7.79
C TRP A 136 -13.98 -3.63 6.37
N ALA A 137 -14.20 -4.64 5.53
CA ALA A 137 -14.70 -4.43 4.17
C ALA A 137 -16.11 -3.82 4.17
N LYS A 138 -16.97 -4.20 5.12
CA LYS A 138 -18.42 -3.85 5.18
C LYS A 138 -18.72 -2.34 5.29
N GLY A 139 -17.74 -1.49 5.59
CA GLY A 139 -17.88 -0.03 5.62
C GLY A 139 -16.85 0.71 4.77
N SER A 140 -16.12 -0.03 3.92
CA SER A 140 -15.05 0.53 3.10
C SER A 140 -15.54 0.89 1.69
N GLU A 141 -14.70 1.61 0.96
CA GLU A 141 -14.88 1.89 -0.47
C GLU A 141 -14.50 0.70 -1.38
N PHE A 142 -14.07 -0.42 -0.80
CA PHE A 142 -13.67 -1.61 -1.54
C PHE A 142 -14.85 -2.58 -1.68
N GLU A 143 -15.03 -3.07 -2.89
CA GLU A 143 -15.97 -4.13 -3.21
C GLU A 143 -15.36 -5.49 -2.88
N VAL A 144 -16.13 -6.39 -2.27
CA VAL A 144 -15.69 -7.76 -1.99
C VAL A 144 -15.77 -8.58 -3.27
N VAL A 145 -14.64 -9.16 -3.68
CA VAL A 145 -14.55 -10.05 -4.85
C VAL A 145 -14.73 -11.50 -4.43
N LYS A 146 -14.02 -11.92 -3.36
CA LYS A 146 -14.06 -13.30 -2.82
C LYS A 146 -13.81 -13.28 -1.33
N VAL A 147 -14.53 -14.14 -0.60
CA VAL A 147 -14.29 -14.40 0.83
C VAL A 147 -13.55 -15.74 0.97
N PHE A 148 -12.59 -15.80 1.88
CA PHE A 148 -11.82 -17.00 2.19
C PHE A 148 -12.16 -17.49 3.60
N ASP A 149 -13.13 -18.38 3.72
CA ASP A 149 -13.59 -18.88 5.03
C ASP A 149 -12.50 -19.62 5.83
N TYR A 150 -11.51 -20.17 5.14
CA TYR A 150 -10.37 -20.86 5.77
C TYR A 150 -9.34 -19.89 6.36
N TRP A 151 -9.28 -18.65 5.89
CA TRP A 151 -8.31 -17.65 6.34
C TRP A 151 -8.98 -16.64 7.26
N LYS A 152 -8.64 -16.70 8.55
CA LYS A 152 -9.26 -15.86 9.57
C LYS A 152 -8.22 -15.02 10.32
N ILE A 153 -8.60 -13.79 10.63
CA ILE A 153 -7.87 -12.89 11.55
C ILE A 153 -8.82 -12.60 12.70
N ASP A 154 -8.41 -12.94 13.92
CA ASP A 154 -9.24 -12.86 15.13
C ASP A 154 -10.61 -13.56 14.98
N GLY A 155 -10.63 -14.68 14.28
CA GLY A 155 -11.85 -15.45 14.01
C GLY A 155 -12.75 -14.88 12.90
N VAL A 156 -12.40 -13.73 12.31
CA VAL A 156 -13.14 -13.10 11.20
C VAL A 156 -12.53 -13.50 9.86
N PRO A 157 -13.32 -14.00 8.88
CA PRO A 157 -12.81 -14.32 7.56
C PRO A 157 -12.16 -13.14 6.84
N VAL A 158 -11.16 -13.45 6.02
CA VAL A 158 -10.50 -12.50 5.14
C VAL A 158 -11.18 -12.51 3.76
N ALA A 159 -11.28 -11.34 3.14
CA ALA A 159 -11.79 -11.15 1.79
C ALA A 159 -10.74 -10.52 0.89
N TYR A 160 -10.67 -10.95 -0.36
CA TYR A 160 -10.06 -10.18 -1.43
C TYR A 160 -11.04 -9.10 -1.85
N CYS A 161 -10.60 -7.85 -1.74
CA CYS A 161 -11.40 -6.67 -2.02
C CYS A 161 -10.72 -5.81 -3.07
N LYS A 162 -11.53 -5.09 -3.86
CA LYS A 162 -11.06 -4.26 -4.98
C LYS A 162 -11.78 -2.93 -5.01
N HIS A 163 -11.05 -1.88 -5.32
CA HIS A 163 -11.56 -0.51 -5.43
C HIS A 163 -11.11 0.08 -6.76
N ARG A 164 -12.06 0.68 -7.50
CA ARG A 164 -11.75 1.46 -8.69
C ARG A 164 -11.48 2.89 -8.27
N PHE A 165 -10.34 3.46 -8.68
CA PHE A 165 -10.09 4.88 -8.46
C PHE A 165 -11.17 5.70 -9.14
N ALA A 166 -11.63 6.78 -8.50
CA ALA A 166 -12.49 7.74 -9.17
C ALA A 166 -11.78 8.21 -10.44
N GLU A 167 -12.44 8.12 -11.60
CA GLU A 167 -11.95 8.75 -12.81
C GLU A 167 -11.80 10.23 -12.48
N GLY A 168 -10.56 10.71 -12.40
CA GLY A 168 -10.32 12.13 -12.25
C GLY A 168 -11.07 12.82 -13.38
N SER A 169 -12.02 13.68 -13.04
CA SER A 169 -12.59 14.60 -14.00
C SER A 169 -11.39 15.29 -14.64
N LYS A 170 -11.11 14.99 -15.91
CA LYS A 170 -10.15 15.76 -16.70
C LYS A 170 -10.70 17.19 -16.67
N LYS A 171 -10.15 18.01 -15.78
CA LYS A 171 -10.32 19.46 -15.81
C LYS A 171 -9.15 20.03 -16.59
#